data_AF-A0A2V6IID3-F1
#
_entry.id   AF-A0A2V6IID3-F1
#
_cell.length_a   1.000
_cell.length_b   1.000
_cell.length_c   1.000
_cell.angle_alpha   90.00
_cell.angle_beta   90.00
_cell.angle_gamma   90.00
#
_symmetry.space_group_name_H-M   'P 1'
#
loop_
_entity.id
_entity.type
_entity.pdbx_description
1 polymer ?
#
loop_
_entity_poly.entity_id
_entity_poly.type
_entity_poly.pdbx_seq_one_letter_code
_entity_poly.pdbx_strand_id
1 'polypeptide(L)'
;KAVMIIGPQYDLSDREMKLLHDFWDKQGRILLLLDPAAKTPKLRGFVDELGIKANDDRLMVFLRTGIQELALTRDVQARFLSDSPITKRLADVRTLFLGGTSSLTLEPDRVRAANIRLEPLIQAEKGWFAEKDYNTDDQVKLQADAKQSNVPLTIGATVEKGGSADQRVQVNSSRLVVVSNATFVQDNAITQDQQGLDFISGSVNWLLSREQLIGIAPKVSKPLTFSLNEEALRRLRWIVLVFIPLVPALIGTMVWWQRRV
;
A
#
# COMPACT_ATOMS: atom_id res chain seq x y z
N LYS A 1 23.35 7.54 4.97
CA LYS A 1 22.33 7.87 6.00
C LYS A 1 20.98 7.90 5.31
N ALA A 2 19.90 7.51 5.97
CA ALA A 2 18.56 7.58 5.40
C ALA A 2 17.62 8.32 6.36
N VAL A 3 16.66 9.06 5.81
CA VAL A 3 15.58 9.72 6.54
C VAL A 3 14.26 9.12 6.05
N MET A 4 13.35 8.86 6.98
CA MET A 4 12.02 8.34 6.66
C MET A 4 10.99 9.36 7.13
N ILE A 5 10.12 9.78 6.21
CA ILE A 5 9.00 10.70 6.48
C ILE A 5 7.74 9.90 6.17
N ILE A 6 7.00 9.52 7.20
CA ILE A 6 5.87 8.59 7.10
C ILE A 6 4.59 9.31 7.53
N GLY A 7 3.67 9.50 6.60
CA GLY A 7 2.34 10.07 6.83
C GLY A 7 2.33 11.41 7.57
N PRO A 8 3.14 12.41 7.16
CA PRO A 8 3.20 13.69 7.86
C PRO A 8 1.83 14.37 7.83
N GLN A 9 1.26 14.62 9.02
CA GLN A 9 -0.06 15.26 9.18
C GLN A 9 0.01 16.79 9.04
N TYR A 10 1.19 17.36 9.26
CA TYR A 10 1.47 18.79 9.12
C TYR A 10 2.64 18.97 8.16
N ASP A 11 2.65 20.10 7.46
CA ASP A 11 3.73 20.43 6.54
C ASP A 11 5.01 20.80 7.29
N LEU A 12 6.16 20.65 6.61
CA LEU A 12 7.45 21.01 7.16
C LEU A 12 7.62 22.55 7.20
N SER A 13 8.32 23.04 8.22
CA SER A 13 8.73 24.44 8.28
C SER A 13 9.77 24.77 7.19
N ASP A 14 9.96 26.05 6.87
CA ASP A 14 10.96 26.47 5.87
C ASP A 14 12.38 26.05 6.27
N ARG A 15 12.66 26.03 7.57
CA ARG A 15 13.93 25.55 8.12
C ARG A 15 14.13 24.06 7.89
N GLU A 16 13.11 23.24 8.13
CA GLU A 16 13.15 21.80 7.91
C GLU A 16 13.25 21.46 6.42
N MET A 17 12.50 22.18 5.57
CA MET A 17 12.62 22.04 4.11
C MET A 17 14.03 22.33 3.63
N LYS A 18 14.65 23.41 4.12
CA LYS A 18 16.05 23.71 3.78
C LYS A 18 17.00 22.57 4.17
N LEU A 19 16.82 21.99 5.36
CA LEU A 19 17.61 20.83 5.80
C LEU A 19 17.36 19.60 4.92
N LEU A 20 16.14 19.40 4.45
CA LEU A 20 15.78 18.31 3.55
C LEU A 20 16.45 18.47 2.17
N HIS A 21 16.45 19.68 1.61
CA HIS A 21 17.18 19.99 0.38
C HIS A 21 18.69 19.79 0.55
N ASP A 22 19.29 20.35 1.61
CA ASP A 22 20.71 20.17 1.90
C ASP A 22 21.07 18.69 2.07
N PHE A 23 20.17 17.90 2.68
CA PHE A 23 20.33 16.46 2.81
C PHE A 23 20.29 15.78 1.45
N TRP A 24 19.29 16.08 0.61
CA TRP A 24 19.15 15.54 -0.74
C TRP A 24 20.38 15.82 -1.61
N ASP A 25 20.88 17.06 -1.63
CA ASP A 25 22.03 17.45 -2.42
C ASP A 25 23.34 16.82 -1.94
N LYS A 26 23.42 16.49 -0.64
CA LYS A 26 24.53 15.72 -0.05
C LYS A 26 24.33 14.20 -0.15
N GLN A 27 23.77 13.73 -1.27
CA GLN A 27 23.53 12.30 -1.53
C GLN A 27 22.60 11.66 -0.49
N GLY A 28 21.60 12.44 -0.08
CA GLY A 28 20.58 12.05 0.86
C GLY A 28 19.69 10.93 0.33
N ARG A 29 19.17 10.14 1.26
CA ARG A 29 18.38 8.95 0.94
C ARG A 29 17.09 9.00 1.73
N ILE A 30 15.97 9.06 1.03
CA ILE A 30 14.69 9.42 1.63
C ILE A 30 13.65 8.35 1.30
N LEU A 31 12.94 7.88 2.33
CA LEU A 31 11.67 7.17 2.15
C LEU A 31 10.55 8.13 2.53
N LEU A 32 9.64 8.38 1.60
CA LEU A 32 8.54 9.32 1.77
C LEU A 32 7.22 8.61 1.52
N LEU A 33 6.44 8.43 2.58
CA LEU A 33 5.07 7.94 2.48
C LEU A 33 4.14 9.12 2.74
N LEU A 34 3.43 9.57 1.71
CA LEU A 34 2.50 10.69 1.82
C LEU A 34 1.16 10.21 2.35
N ASP A 35 0.54 11.04 3.17
CA ASP A 35 -0.88 10.92 3.45
C ASP A 35 -1.65 11.85 2.50
N PRO A 36 -2.49 11.31 1.59
CA PRO A 36 -3.30 12.11 0.70
C PRO A 36 -4.20 13.12 1.43
N ALA A 37 -4.71 12.75 2.62
CA ALA A 37 -5.60 13.59 3.43
C ALA A 37 -4.90 14.76 4.10
N ALA A 38 -3.58 14.66 4.32
CA ALA A 38 -2.78 15.73 4.89
C ALA A 38 -2.44 16.82 3.86
N LYS A 39 -2.47 18.08 4.30
CA LYS A 39 -2.10 19.24 3.49
C LYS A 39 -0.61 19.55 3.69
N THR A 40 0.22 19.06 2.78
CA THR A 40 1.68 19.20 2.82
C THR A 40 2.24 19.83 1.53
N PRO A 41 1.84 21.07 1.17
CA PRO A 41 2.20 21.69 -0.11
C PRO A 41 3.71 21.82 -0.33
N LYS A 42 4.52 22.11 0.71
CA LYS A 42 5.98 22.24 0.55
C LYS A 42 6.63 20.89 0.28
N LEU A 43 6.20 19.84 0.99
CA LEU A 43 6.68 18.49 0.77
C LEU A 43 6.27 17.97 -0.61
N ARG A 44 5.02 18.23 -1.05
CA ARG A 44 4.56 17.92 -2.42
C ARG A 44 5.37 18.71 -3.46
N GLY A 45 5.69 19.98 -3.18
CA GLY A 45 6.55 20.81 -4.03
C GLY A 45 7.96 20.24 -4.20
N PHE A 46 8.59 19.80 -3.10
CA PHE A 46 9.90 19.13 -3.16
C PHE A 46 9.90 17.89 -4.06
N VAL A 47 8.83 17.09 -4.02
CA VAL A 47 8.71 15.89 -4.85
C VAL A 47 8.42 16.26 -6.31
N ASP A 48 7.67 17.34 -6.55
CA ASP A 48 7.39 17.88 -7.89
C ASP A 48 8.64 18.43 -8.57
N GLU A 49 9.54 19.09 -7.82
CA GLU A 49 10.86 19.52 -8.32
C GLU A 49 11.72 18.35 -8.80
N LEU A 50 11.51 17.16 -8.22
CA LEU A 50 12.16 15.93 -8.62
C LEU A 50 11.44 15.21 -9.76
N GLY A 51 10.40 15.82 -10.34
CA GLY A 51 9.66 15.30 -11.50
C GLY A 51 8.54 14.32 -11.15
N ILE A 52 8.15 14.24 -9.87
CA ILE A 52 7.01 13.44 -9.41
C ILE A 52 5.94 14.39 -8.86
N LYS A 53 4.82 14.52 -9.57
CA LYS A 53 3.70 15.33 -9.09
C LYS A 53 2.72 14.46 -8.32
N ALA A 54 2.59 14.70 -7.02
CA ALA A 54 1.53 14.12 -6.20
C ALA A 54 0.22 14.89 -6.45
N ASN A 55 -0.73 14.26 -7.15
CA ASN A 55 -1.98 14.91 -7.52
C ASN A 55 -2.90 15.05 -6.31
N ASP A 56 -3.72 16.10 -6.32
CA ASP A 56 -4.76 16.33 -5.31
C ASP A 56 -6.06 15.63 -5.73
N ASP A 57 -6.00 14.31 -5.75
CA ASP A 57 -7.10 13.43 -6.09
C ASP A 57 -7.17 12.25 -5.12
N ARG A 58 -8.23 11.45 -5.23
CA ARG A 58 -8.37 10.16 -4.57
C ARG A 58 -8.72 9.10 -5.58
N LEU A 59 -8.01 7.99 -5.48
CA LEU A 59 -8.34 6.79 -6.21
C LEU A 59 -9.60 6.16 -5.63
N MET A 60 -10.55 5.86 -6.52
CA MET A 60 -11.79 5.19 -6.18
C MET A 60 -12.12 4.11 -7.19
N VAL A 61 -12.94 3.14 -6.78
CA VAL A 61 -13.51 2.12 -7.68
C VAL A 61 -14.91 1.75 -7.20
N PHE A 62 -15.78 1.43 -8.16
CA PHE A 62 -17.06 0.80 -7.88
C PHE A 62 -16.90 -0.72 -7.88
N LEU A 63 -17.17 -1.36 -6.75
CA LEU A 63 -17.23 -2.81 -6.60
C LEU A 63 -18.68 -3.28 -6.66
N ARG A 64 -18.92 -4.41 -7.32
CA ARG A 64 -20.23 -5.07 -7.27
C ARG A 64 -20.31 -5.95 -6.03
N THR A 65 -21.10 -5.54 -5.05
CA THR A 65 -21.38 -6.32 -3.84
C THR A 65 -22.71 -7.06 -4.02
N GLY A 66 -22.66 -8.20 -4.70
CA GLY A 66 -23.85 -9.01 -4.99
C GLY A 66 -24.49 -8.71 -6.35
N ILE A 67 -25.82 -8.86 -6.45
CA ILE A 67 -26.52 -8.93 -7.75
C ILE A 67 -26.77 -7.53 -8.35
N GLN A 68 -26.91 -6.47 -7.53
CA GLN A 68 -27.23 -5.11 -8.01
C GLN A 68 -26.61 -3.94 -7.21
N GLU A 69 -25.91 -4.16 -6.09
CA GLU A 69 -25.29 -3.05 -5.34
C GLU A 69 -23.89 -2.71 -5.88
N LEU A 70 -23.71 -1.43 -6.21
CA LEU A 70 -22.41 -0.83 -6.47
C LEU A 70 -21.95 -0.11 -5.21
N ALA A 71 -20.91 -0.64 -4.58
CA ALA A 71 -20.25 0.00 -3.46
C ALA A 71 -19.05 0.79 -3.97
N LEU A 72 -18.97 2.07 -3.62
CA LEU A 72 -17.77 2.88 -3.84
C LEU A 72 -16.76 2.61 -2.73
N THR A 73 -15.54 2.24 -3.09
CA THR A 73 -14.44 2.11 -2.13
C THR A 73 -13.24 2.97 -2.51
N ARG A 74 -12.45 3.32 -1.49
CA ARG A 74 -11.20 4.08 -1.58
C ARG A 74 -9.96 3.24 -1.22
N ASP A 75 -10.16 1.96 -0.90
CA ASP A 75 -9.08 1.04 -0.54
C ASP A 75 -8.45 0.46 -1.80
N VAL A 76 -7.29 0.98 -2.18
CA VAL A 76 -6.72 0.75 -3.51
C VAL A 76 -6.02 -0.59 -3.59
N GLN A 77 -6.51 -1.47 -4.46
CA GLN A 77 -5.75 -2.65 -4.86
C GLN A 77 -4.75 -2.26 -5.94
N ALA A 78 -3.46 -2.50 -5.66
CA ALA A 78 -2.38 -2.15 -6.55
C ALA A 78 -1.35 -3.29 -6.65
N ARG A 79 -0.57 -3.28 -7.74
CA ARG A 79 0.49 -4.23 -8.03
C ARG A 79 1.85 -3.55 -8.04
N PHE A 80 2.87 -4.30 -7.66
CA PHE A 80 4.26 -3.87 -7.81
C PHE A 80 4.79 -4.17 -9.22
N LEU A 81 5.57 -3.23 -9.78
CA LEU A 81 6.19 -3.36 -11.09
C LEU A 81 7.55 -4.07 -11.01
N SER A 82 7.99 -4.70 -12.08
CA SER A 82 9.23 -5.51 -12.11
C SER A 82 10.50 -4.73 -12.44
N ASP A 83 10.37 -3.47 -12.87
CA ASP A 83 11.47 -2.69 -13.45
C ASP A 83 12.51 -2.23 -12.41
N SER A 84 12.12 -2.10 -11.14
CA SER A 84 13.00 -1.63 -10.07
C SER A 84 13.57 -2.79 -9.23
N PRO A 85 14.83 -2.69 -8.76
CA PRO A 85 15.41 -3.66 -7.82
C PRO A 85 14.60 -3.83 -6.52
N ILE A 86 13.87 -2.79 -6.09
CA ILE A 86 13.02 -2.80 -4.89
C ILE A 86 11.89 -3.82 -5.05
N THR A 87 11.24 -3.79 -6.21
CA THR A 87 9.98 -4.49 -6.46
C THR A 87 10.13 -5.71 -7.36
N LYS A 88 11.32 -5.96 -7.93
CA LYS A 88 11.59 -7.11 -8.81
C LYS A 88 11.14 -8.46 -8.25
N ARG A 89 11.26 -8.67 -6.92
CA ARG A 89 10.82 -9.91 -6.24
C ARG A 89 9.35 -9.91 -5.82
N LEU A 90 8.73 -8.74 -5.85
CA LEU A 90 7.31 -8.51 -5.61
C LEU A 90 6.55 -8.31 -6.92
N ALA A 91 7.18 -8.54 -8.07
CA ALA A 91 6.58 -8.33 -9.38
C ALA A 91 5.21 -9.04 -9.47
N ASP A 92 4.20 -8.30 -9.91
CA ASP A 92 2.80 -8.73 -10.04
C ASP A 92 2.10 -9.16 -8.74
N VAL A 93 2.79 -9.06 -7.61
CA VAL A 93 2.17 -9.23 -6.30
C VAL A 93 1.25 -8.05 -6.03
N ARG A 94 0.04 -8.35 -5.57
CA ARG A 94 -0.99 -7.36 -5.27
C ARG A 94 -1.05 -7.12 -3.77
N THR A 95 -1.24 -5.88 -3.40
CA THR A 95 -1.40 -5.41 -2.02
C THR A 95 -2.56 -4.41 -1.96
N LEU A 96 -3.11 -4.23 -0.76
CA LEU A 96 -4.22 -3.33 -0.52
C LEU A 96 -3.74 -2.09 0.25
N PHE A 97 -3.91 -0.91 -0.36
CA PHE A 97 -3.60 0.38 0.24
C PHE A 97 -4.85 1.01 0.85
N LEU A 98 -4.98 0.87 2.17
CA LEU A 98 -6.14 1.32 2.94
C LEU A 98 -6.17 2.85 3.13
N GLY A 99 -7.36 3.39 3.38
CA GLY A 99 -7.50 4.76 3.90
C GLY A 99 -7.28 5.87 2.86
N GLY A 100 -7.36 5.53 1.57
CA GLY A 100 -7.26 6.47 0.47
C GLY A 100 -5.83 6.65 -0.06
N THR A 101 -5.71 6.72 -1.38
CA THR A 101 -4.45 6.87 -2.11
C THR A 101 -4.65 7.94 -3.17
N SER A 102 -3.64 8.76 -3.46
CA SER A 102 -3.67 9.71 -4.59
C SER A 102 -2.81 9.22 -5.75
N SER A 103 -3.06 9.73 -6.95
CA SER A 103 -2.26 9.40 -8.12
C SER A 103 -0.96 10.21 -8.15
N LEU A 104 0.08 9.60 -8.72
CA LEU A 104 1.37 10.23 -8.99
C LEU A 104 1.55 10.38 -10.51
N THR A 105 1.84 11.59 -10.96
CA THR A 105 2.25 11.85 -12.35
C THR A 105 3.78 11.92 -12.40
N LEU A 106 4.39 11.14 -13.29
CA LEU A 106 5.83 11.12 -13.51
C LEU A 106 6.19 11.94 -14.75
N GLU A 107 7.13 12.87 -14.61
CA GLU A 107 7.58 13.77 -15.68
C GLU A 107 9.10 13.66 -15.90
N PRO A 108 9.59 12.50 -16.40
CA PRO A 108 11.02 12.23 -16.53
C PRO A 108 11.75 13.22 -17.45
N ASP A 109 11.04 13.78 -18.43
CA ASP A 109 11.61 14.74 -19.39
C ASP A 109 11.99 16.07 -18.72
N ARG A 110 11.26 16.52 -17.68
CA ARG A 110 11.57 17.76 -16.94
C ARG A 110 12.90 17.66 -16.20
N VAL A 111 13.24 16.46 -15.72
CA VAL A 111 14.38 16.26 -14.81
C VAL A 111 15.57 15.56 -15.46
N ARG A 112 15.47 15.25 -16.77
CA ARG A 112 16.53 14.61 -17.55
C ARG A 112 17.84 15.41 -17.53
N ALA A 113 17.77 16.73 -17.64
CA ALA A 113 18.94 17.61 -17.61
C ALA A 113 19.68 17.59 -16.25
N ALA A 114 18.97 17.25 -15.16
CA ALA A 114 19.54 17.14 -13.82
C ALA A 114 20.13 15.74 -13.53
N ASN A 115 20.21 14.86 -14.54
CA ASN A 115 20.62 13.46 -14.40
C ASN A 115 19.82 12.72 -13.32
N ILE A 116 18.50 12.94 -13.34
CA ILE A 116 17.53 12.28 -12.46
C ILE A 116 16.81 11.20 -13.27
N ARG A 117 16.79 9.99 -12.72
CA ARG A 117 16.03 8.85 -13.24
C ARG A 117 14.78 8.63 -12.40
N LEU A 118 13.64 8.55 -13.07
CA LEU A 118 12.34 8.24 -12.48
C LEU A 118 11.89 6.85 -12.90
N GLU A 119 11.41 6.05 -11.95
CA GLU A 119 10.82 4.75 -12.24
C GLU A 119 9.53 4.56 -11.44
N PRO A 120 8.43 4.12 -12.07
CA PRO A 120 7.24 3.72 -11.32
C PRO A 120 7.53 2.42 -10.56
N LEU A 121 7.02 2.31 -9.33
CA LEU A 121 7.14 1.12 -8.48
C LEU A 121 5.82 0.40 -8.31
N ILE A 122 4.74 1.15 -8.13
CA ILE A 122 3.43 0.64 -7.74
C ILE A 122 2.38 1.27 -8.62
N GLN A 123 1.53 0.43 -9.21
CA GLN A 123 0.41 0.86 -10.04
C GLN A 123 -0.90 0.27 -9.52
N ALA A 124 -1.93 1.10 -9.43
CA ALA A 124 -3.29 0.66 -9.21
C ALA A 124 -3.71 -0.35 -10.30
N GLU A 125 -4.58 -1.28 -9.92
CA GLU A 125 -5.20 -2.20 -10.87
C GLU A 125 -6.08 -1.46 -11.88
N LYS A 126 -6.52 -2.17 -12.93
CA LYS A 126 -7.46 -1.58 -13.89
C LYS A 126 -8.81 -1.31 -13.22
N GLY A 127 -9.48 -0.24 -13.64
CA GLY A 127 -10.81 0.15 -13.15
C GLY A 127 -10.81 1.18 -12.03
N TRP A 128 -9.65 1.51 -11.46
CA TRP A 128 -9.50 2.65 -10.55
C TRP A 128 -9.55 3.97 -11.34
N PHE A 129 -10.19 4.98 -10.78
CA PHE A 129 -10.23 6.34 -11.33
C PHE A 129 -9.80 7.34 -10.26
N ALA A 130 -9.24 8.47 -10.70
CA ALA A 130 -8.77 9.53 -9.83
C ALA A 130 -9.78 10.69 -9.79
N GLU A 131 -10.45 10.87 -8.65
CA GLU A 131 -11.43 11.94 -8.43
C GLU A 131 -10.80 13.10 -7.64
N LYS A 132 -10.96 14.33 -8.13
CA LYS A 132 -10.46 15.55 -7.49
C LYS A 132 -11.43 16.12 -6.46
N ASP A 133 -12.72 15.95 -6.70
CA ASP A 133 -13.79 16.34 -5.80
C ASP A 133 -14.21 15.14 -4.94
N TYR A 134 -13.25 14.59 -4.20
CA TYR A 134 -13.39 13.32 -3.50
C TYR A 134 -14.31 13.37 -2.26
N ASN A 135 -14.86 14.55 -1.95
CA ASN A 135 -15.86 14.77 -0.90
C ASN A 135 -17.30 14.79 -1.44
N THR A 136 -17.49 14.65 -2.76
CA THR A 136 -18.82 14.61 -3.36
C THR A 136 -19.53 13.28 -3.09
N ASP A 137 -20.84 13.35 -2.91
CA ASP A 137 -21.75 12.19 -2.85
C ASP A 137 -22.52 11.99 -4.17
N ASP A 138 -22.21 12.77 -5.21
CA ASP A 138 -22.83 12.64 -6.53
C ASP A 138 -22.37 11.36 -7.24
N GLN A 139 -23.15 10.30 -7.06
CA GLN A 139 -22.88 9.00 -7.68
C GLN A 139 -22.95 9.02 -9.21
N VAL A 140 -23.71 9.94 -9.82
CA VAL A 140 -23.82 10.01 -11.28
C VAL A 140 -22.53 10.55 -11.88
N LYS A 141 -21.98 11.61 -11.27
CA LYS A 141 -20.67 12.16 -11.61
C LYS A 141 -19.57 11.10 -11.44
N LEU A 142 -19.49 10.47 -10.27
CA LEU A 142 -18.46 9.47 -9.97
C LEU A 142 -18.50 8.29 -10.94
N GLN A 143 -19.69 7.83 -11.33
CA GLN A 143 -19.83 6.78 -12.33
C GLN A 143 -19.43 7.22 -13.74
N ALA A 144 -19.64 8.49 -14.09
CA ALA A 144 -19.18 9.04 -15.37
C ALA A 144 -17.66 9.08 -15.43
N ASP A 145 -17.00 9.54 -14.37
CA ASP A 145 -15.54 9.60 -14.26
C ASP A 145 -14.91 8.21 -14.26
N ALA A 146 -15.54 7.25 -13.57
CA ALA A 146 -15.13 5.85 -13.59
C ALA A 146 -15.13 5.24 -15.01
N LYS A 147 -16.08 5.64 -15.87
CA LYS A 147 -16.14 5.17 -17.27
C LYS A 147 -15.09 5.79 -18.18
N GLN A 148 -14.55 6.95 -17.81
CA GLN A 148 -13.52 7.65 -18.58
C GLN A 148 -12.10 7.18 -18.21
N SER A 149 -11.91 6.64 -17.00
CA SER A 149 -10.60 6.14 -16.56
C SER A 149 -10.22 4.84 -17.26
N ASN A 150 -9.21 4.91 -18.14
CA ASN A 150 -8.69 3.74 -18.88
C ASN A 150 -7.19 3.48 -18.69
N VAL A 151 -6.48 4.29 -17.89
CA VAL A 151 -5.02 4.19 -17.73
C VAL A 151 -4.67 3.76 -16.31
N PRO A 152 -3.75 2.79 -16.11
CA PRO A 152 -3.25 2.45 -14.79
C PRO A 152 -2.64 3.68 -14.09
N LEU A 153 -3.08 3.93 -12.86
CA LEU A 153 -2.63 5.07 -12.06
C LEU A 153 -1.41 4.65 -11.24
N THR A 154 -0.32 5.41 -11.32
CA THR A 154 0.87 5.18 -10.50
C THR A 154 0.64 5.74 -9.11
N ILE A 155 1.00 4.99 -8.07
CA ILE A 155 0.84 5.40 -6.66
C ILE A 155 2.15 5.31 -5.86
N GLY A 156 3.21 4.77 -6.47
CA GLY A 156 4.54 4.77 -5.90
C GLY A 156 5.59 4.80 -6.98
N ALA A 157 6.72 5.46 -6.70
CA ALA A 157 7.80 5.67 -7.65
C ALA A 157 9.14 5.93 -6.95
N THR A 158 10.23 5.80 -7.69
CA THR A 158 11.58 6.16 -7.24
C THR A 158 12.15 7.33 -8.02
N VAL A 159 13.04 8.04 -7.34
CA VAL A 159 13.94 9.03 -7.92
C VAL A 159 15.38 8.62 -7.60
N GLU A 160 16.24 8.58 -8.61
CA GLU A 160 17.69 8.43 -8.43
C GLU A 160 18.43 9.56 -9.14
N LYS A 161 19.20 10.36 -8.41
CA LYS A 161 20.01 11.48 -8.93
C LYS A 161 21.49 11.09 -8.90
N GLY A 162 22.16 11.18 -10.05
CA GLY A 162 23.61 10.98 -10.15
C GLY A 162 24.08 9.52 -10.11
N GLY A 163 23.20 8.54 -10.29
CA GLY A 163 23.58 7.14 -10.47
C GLY A 163 24.12 6.87 -11.88
N SER A 164 25.14 6.03 -11.99
CA SER A 164 25.56 5.46 -13.27
C SER A 164 24.59 4.37 -13.70
N ALA A 165 24.28 4.26 -14.99
CA ALA A 165 23.47 3.16 -15.54
C ALA A 165 24.13 1.78 -15.36
N ASP A 166 25.44 1.75 -15.08
CA ASP A 166 26.21 0.55 -14.80
C ASP A 166 26.26 0.26 -13.28
N GLN A 167 25.60 -0.83 -12.86
CA GLN A 167 25.57 -1.31 -11.46
C GLN A 167 26.97 -1.58 -10.89
N ARG A 168 28.00 -1.73 -11.73
CA ARG A 168 29.39 -2.00 -11.31
C ARG A 168 30.13 -0.75 -10.85
N VAL A 169 29.63 0.45 -11.17
CA VAL A 169 30.22 1.72 -10.75
C VAL A 169 29.28 2.39 -9.75
N GLN A 170 29.41 2.03 -8.47
CA GLN A 170 28.68 2.68 -7.38
C GLN A 170 29.23 4.09 -7.16
N VAL A 171 28.76 5.05 -7.96
CA VAL A 171 28.84 6.46 -7.60
C VAL A 171 27.77 6.72 -6.53
N ASN A 172 28.11 7.40 -5.45
CA ASN A 172 27.13 7.78 -4.44
C ASN A 172 26.02 8.63 -5.09
N SER A 173 24.80 8.10 -5.14
CA SER A 173 23.61 8.76 -5.69
C SER A 173 22.65 9.20 -4.57
N SER A 174 21.88 10.25 -4.83
CA SER A 174 20.71 10.58 -4.00
C SER A 174 19.56 9.69 -4.44
N ARG A 175 18.86 9.08 -3.48
CA ARG A 175 17.78 8.12 -3.75
C ARG A 175 16.53 8.48 -2.96
N LEU A 176 15.39 8.50 -3.61
CA LEU A 176 14.10 8.75 -2.98
C LEU A 176 13.12 7.67 -3.42
N VAL A 177 12.36 7.14 -2.46
CA VAL A 177 11.20 6.29 -2.70
C VAL A 177 9.97 7.07 -2.21
N VAL A 178 8.99 7.28 -3.08
CA VAL A 178 7.72 7.96 -2.74
C VAL A 178 6.56 7.01 -2.92
N VAL A 179 5.66 6.97 -1.95
CA VAL A 179 4.35 6.31 -2.07
C VAL A 179 3.27 7.27 -1.61
N SER A 180 2.18 7.40 -2.36
CA SER A 180 1.04 8.28 -2.05
C SER A 180 0.05 7.67 -1.07
N ASN A 181 0.52 6.80 -0.17
CA ASN A 181 -0.25 6.22 0.91
C ASN A 181 0.71 5.87 2.06
N ALA A 182 0.36 6.29 3.28
CA ALA A 182 1.12 5.95 4.49
C ALA A 182 0.39 4.96 5.40
N THR A 183 -0.90 4.71 5.14
CA THR A 183 -1.74 3.84 5.99
C THR A 183 -1.35 2.38 5.87
N PHE A 184 -0.82 1.94 4.72
CA PHE A 184 -0.43 0.55 4.51
C PHE A 184 0.70 0.05 5.43
N VAL A 185 1.45 0.96 6.07
CA VAL A 185 2.48 0.63 7.07
C VAL A 185 2.02 0.77 8.52
N GLN A 186 0.75 1.14 8.76
CA GLN A 186 0.19 1.21 10.11
C GLN A 186 -0.10 -0.20 10.64
N ASP A 187 -0.08 -0.38 11.97
CA ASP A 187 -0.17 -1.68 12.64
C ASP A 187 -1.38 -2.55 12.20
N ASN A 188 -2.51 -1.91 11.91
CA ASN A 188 -3.72 -2.58 11.45
C ASN A 188 -3.59 -3.15 10.02
N ALA A 189 -2.86 -2.48 9.13
CA ALA A 189 -2.64 -2.90 7.76
C ALA A 189 -1.46 -3.88 7.65
N ILE A 190 -0.37 -3.59 8.36
CA ILE A 190 0.90 -4.32 8.29
C ILE A 190 0.81 -5.75 8.87
N THR A 191 -0.13 -5.97 9.80
CA THR A 191 -0.35 -7.29 10.40
C THR A 191 -1.06 -8.25 9.44
N GLN A 192 -1.87 -7.71 8.53
CA GLN A 192 -2.64 -8.47 7.53
C GLN A 192 -1.87 -8.69 6.21
N ASP A 193 -0.97 -7.76 5.86
CA ASP A 193 -0.30 -7.78 4.56
C ASP A 193 1.24 -7.89 4.70
N GLN A 194 1.76 -9.11 4.52
CA GLN A 194 3.20 -9.38 4.51
C GLN A 194 3.92 -8.69 3.34
N GLN A 195 3.21 -8.38 2.25
CA GLN A 195 3.81 -7.81 1.05
C GLN A 195 4.21 -6.35 1.25
N GLY A 196 3.42 -5.59 2.02
CA GLY A 196 3.79 -4.22 2.44
C GLY A 196 5.10 -4.18 3.24
N LEU A 197 5.30 -5.14 4.15
CA LEU A 197 6.56 -5.27 4.91
C LEU A 197 7.76 -5.57 4.02
N ASP A 198 7.59 -6.52 3.10
CA ASP A 198 8.65 -6.90 2.17
C ASP A 198 9.04 -5.72 1.26
N PHE A 199 8.05 -4.91 0.85
CA PHE A 199 8.28 -3.69 0.08
C PHE A 199 9.05 -2.62 0.86
N ILE A 200 8.67 -2.34 2.10
CA ILE A 200 9.37 -1.36 2.94
C ILE A 200 10.80 -1.81 3.23
N SER A 201 10.99 -3.09 3.56
CA SER A 201 12.31 -3.68 3.75
C SER A 201 13.16 -3.56 2.48
N GLY A 202 12.61 -3.90 1.32
CA GLY A 202 13.27 -3.73 0.02
C GLY A 202 13.65 -2.27 -0.27
N SER A 203 12.73 -1.34 0.03
CA SER A 203 12.93 0.10 -0.16
C SER A 203 14.06 0.63 0.72
N VAL A 204 14.07 0.27 2.01
CA VAL A 204 15.13 0.66 2.95
C VAL A 204 16.48 0.05 2.55
N ASN A 205 16.52 -1.22 2.15
CA ASN A 205 17.76 -1.87 1.71
C ASN A 205 18.34 -1.23 0.44
N TRP A 206 17.49 -0.92 -0.54
CA TRP A 206 17.89 -0.21 -1.76
C TRP A 206 18.36 1.21 -1.45
N LEU A 207 17.63 1.95 -0.60
CA LEU A 207 18.06 3.26 -0.12
C LEU A 207 19.41 3.14 0.60
N LEU A 208 19.67 2.12 1.41
CA LEU A 208 20.96 1.97 2.08
C LEU A 208 22.10 1.43 1.18
N SER A 209 21.89 1.31 -0.13
CA SER A 209 22.84 0.72 -1.10
C SER A 209 23.28 -0.70 -0.70
N ARG A 210 22.43 -1.40 0.05
CA ARG A 210 22.63 -2.80 0.47
C ARG A 210 21.89 -3.70 -0.51
N GLU A 211 22.17 -3.56 -1.80
CA GLU A 211 21.45 -4.28 -2.86
C GLU A 211 21.60 -5.81 -2.76
N GLN A 212 22.70 -6.29 -2.15
CA GLN A 212 22.92 -7.70 -1.81
C GLN A 212 22.00 -8.22 -0.68
N LEU A 213 21.43 -7.33 0.14
CA LEU A 213 20.50 -7.65 1.23
C LEU A 213 19.03 -7.44 0.86
N ILE A 214 18.73 -7.14 -0.41
CA ILE A 214 17.36 -7.19 -0.95
C ILE A 214 16.98 -8.68 -1.08
N GLY A 215 16.79 -9.31 0.08
CA GLY A 215 16.48 -10.70 0.33
C GLY A 215 15.09 -10.80 0.96
N ILE A 216 14.30 -11.81 0.59
CA ILE A 216 13.04 -12.10 1.28
C ILE A 216 13.43 -12.48 2.72
N ALA A 217 12.94 -11.75 3.72
CA ALA A 217 13.15 -12.13 5.11
C ALA A 217 12.56 -13.53 5.33
N PRO A 218 13.20 -14.42 6.13
CA PRO A 218 12.66 -15.74 6.42
C PRO A 218 11.22 -15.59 6.92
N LYS A 219 10.28 -16.22 6.19
CA LYS A 219 8.85 -16.12 6.45
C LYS A 219 8.59 -16.73 7.83
N VAL A 220 8.47 -15.90 8.86
CA VAL A 220 8.10 -16.38 10.19
C VAL A 220 6.66 -16.84 10.06
N SER A 221 6.44 -18.15 10.19
CA SER A 221 5.09 -18.72 10.22
C SER A 221 4.33 -18.02 11.34
N LYS A 222 3.47 -17.05 11.01
CA LYS A 222 2.47 -16.56 11.94
C LYS A 222 1.48 -17.71 12.11
N PRO A 223 1.40 -18.37 13.29
CA PRO A 223 0.28 -19.26 13.52
C PRO A 223 -0.98 -18.41 13.37
N LEU A 224 -1.92 -18.85 12.53
CA LEU A 224 -3.27 -18.30 12.50
C LEU A 224 -3.87 -18.52 13.88
N THR A 225 -3.72 -17.55 14.77
CA THR A 225 -4.42 -17.58 16.06
C THR A 225 -5.84 -17.15 15.77
N PHE A 226 -6.74 -18.12 15.67
CA PHE A 226 -8.18 -17.87 15.75
C PHE A 226 -8.48 -17.29 17.14
N SER A 227 -8.51 -15.96 17.26
CA SER A 227 -9.06 -15.30 18.45
C SER A 227 -10.58 -15.33 18.34
N LEU A 228 -11.17 -16.46 18.76
CA LEU A 228 -12.61 -16.55 18.91
C LEU A 228 -13.05 -15.59 20.03
N ASN A 229 -14.01 -14.71 19.74
CA ASN A 229 -14.67 -13.88 20.75
C ASN A 229 -15.19 -14.77 21.90
N GLU A 230 -15.16 -14.28 23.14
CA GLU A 230 -15.59 -15.01 24.35
C GLU A 230 -16.99 -15.63 24.21
N GLU A 231 -17.88 -14.95 23.50
CA GLU A 231 -19.23 -15.45 23.18
C GLU A 231 -19.23 -16.61 22.17
N ALA A 232 -18.29 -16.61 21.22
CA ALA A 232 -18.11 -17.69 20.26
C ALA A 232 -17.51 -18.93 20.95
N LEU A 233 -16.55 -18.75 21.86
CA LEU A 233 -16.00 -19.83 22.70
C LEU A 233 -17.06 -20.43 23.61
N ARG A 234 -17.93 -19.59 24.22
CA ARG A 234 -19.04 -20.05 25.06
C ARG A 234 -20.06 -20.86 24.26
N ARG A 235 -20.44 -20.42 23.06
CA ARG A 235 -21.33 -21.20 22.17
C ARG A 235 -20.69 -22.51 21.75
N LEU A 236 -19.42 -22.49 21.35
CA LEU A 236 -18.70 -23.69 20.95
C LEU A 236 -18.63 -24.71 22.10
N ARG A 237 -18.41 -24.24 23.33
CA ARG A 237 -18.41 -25.09 24.54
C ARG A 237 -19.72 -25.83 24.72
N TRP A 238 -20.87 -25.15 24.61
CA TRP A 238 -22.18 -25.78 24.77
C TRP A 238 -22.52 -26.74 23.62
N ILE A 239 -22.11 -26.43 22.39
CA ILE A 239 -22.28 -27.33 21.25
C ILE A 239 -21.49 -28.62 21.48
N VAL A 240 -20.22 -28.52 21.88
CA VAL A 240 -19.35 -29.69 22.05
C VAL A 240 -19.74 -30.52 23.27
N LEU A 241 -20.04 -29.89 24.41
CA LEU A 241 -20.34 -30.60 25.65
C LEU A 241 -21.78 -31.13 25.75
N VAL A 242 -22.75 -30.48 25.10
CA VAL A 242 -24.17 -30.84 25.25
C VAL A 242 -24.76 -31.32 23.95
N PHE A 243 -24.64 -30.56 22.86
CA PHE A 243 -25.32 -30.90 21.62
C PHE A 243 -24.79 -32.19 21.00
N ILE A 244 -23.47 -32.34 20.88
CA ILE A 244 -22.84 -33.54 20.30
C ILE A 244 -23.21 -34.83 21.03
N PRO A 245 -23.15 -34.93 22.38
CA PRO A 245 -23.56 -36.16 23.07
C PRO A 245 -25.08 -36.36 23.14
N LEU A 246 -25.88 -35.30 23.04
CA LEU A 246 -27.34 -35.42 23.07
C LEU A 246 -27.90 -36.10 21.82
N VAL A 247 -27.33 -35.83 20.64
CA VAL A 247 -27.76 -36.43 19.36
C VAL A 247 -27.77 -37.97 19.40
N PRO A 248 -26.65 -38.67 19.72
CA PRO A 248 -26.66 -40.12 19.82
C PRO A 248 -27.51 -40.63 21.00
N ALA A 249 -27.63 -39.90 22.11
CA ALA A 249 -28.49 -40.28 23.22
C ALA A 249 -29.99 -40.29 22.82
N LEU A 250 -30.44 -39.27 22.08
CA LEU A 250 -31.81 -39.20 21.56
C LEU A 250 -32.07 -40.29 20.53
N ILE A 251 -31.14 -40.52 19.60
CA ILE A 251 -31.23 -41.61 18.62
C ILE A 251 -31.31 -42.96 19.34
N GLY A 252 -30.44 -43.20 20.32
CA GLY A 252 -30.44 -44.43 21.11
C GLY A 252 -31.76 -44.64 21.87
N THR A 253 -32.30 -43.58 22.46
CA THR A 253 -33.58 -43.62 23.18
C THR A 253 -34.75 -43.91 22.23
N MET A 254 -34.75 -43.29 21.05
CA MET A 254 -35.77 -43.51 20.02
C MET A 254 -35.75 -44.95 19.50
N VAL A 255 -34.56 -45.49 19.20
CA VAL A 255 -34.39 -46.88 18.77
C VAL A 255 -34.81 -47.87 19.85
N TRP A 256 -34.50 -47.59 21.11
CA TRP A 256 -34.94 -48.42 22.25
C TRP A 256 -36.46 -48.43 22.39
N TRP A 257 -37.12 -47.29 22.18
CA TRP A 257 -38.58 -47.19 22.27
C TRP A 257 -39.27 -47.94 21.14
N GLN A 258 -38.76 -47.82 19.90
CA GLN A 258 -39.26 -48.58 18.75
C GLN A 258 -39.07 -50.09 18.86
N ARG A 259 -38.15 -50.56 19.70
CA ARG A 259 -37.96 -51.99 19.96
C ARG A 259 -38.88 -52.54 21.05
N ARG A 260 -39.53 -51.68 21.84
CA ARG A 260 -40.41 -52.07 22.95
C ARG A 260 -41.89 -51.95 22.63
N VAL A 261 -42.25 -51.20 21.59
CA VAL A 261 -43.59 -51.16 20.99
C VAL A 261 -43.67 -52.27 19.94
#